data_AF-A0A242BBS7-F1
#
_entry.id   AF-A0A242BBS7-F1
#
_cell.length_a   1.000
_cell.length_b   1.000
_cell.length_c   1.000
_cell.angle_alpha   90.00
_cell.angle_beta   90.00
_cell.angle_gamma   90.00
#
_symmetry.space_group_name_H-M   'P 1'
#
loop_
_entity.id
_entity.type
_entity.pdbx_description
1 polymer ?
#
loop_
_entity_poly.entity_id
_entity_poly.type
_entity_poly.pdbx_seq_one_letter_code
_entity_poly.pdbx_strand_id
1 'polypeptide(L)'
;MKKKTEKRPQTKISILLQLFMAVMFLTGAAVFTYPFLADALSNYLDQRRIENYQKQLAREKEEKQEQRLAVQEKKNQALARTAAIPGMGQVKDPFEQAVRDVRNPGKEYYEQHMIGAIYIPKINVSLPLFDETNDLLLDRGATVLQGTSFPIGGENTHSVITAHSGVAEKKLFTDLEKMEQKDRFYLEVYGQMLAYEVVEKIVVLPTKTDTLAIREKQDLVTLITCTPYTVNTHRLLVTGKRVPFTEEASSKMEQTKRYHLYRLLALLLGVLLILTLFGYWGYRKFKRQKQRKKNNR
;
A
#
# COMPACT_ATOMS: atom_id res chain seq x y z
N MET A 1 8.01 -74.46 -8.60
CA MET A 1 7.47 -73.51 -7.61
C MET A 1 7.22 -72.16 -8.28
N LYS A 2 5.96 -71.78 -8.53
CA LYS A 2 5.60 -70.44 -9.05
C LYS A 2 5.36 -69.50 -7.87
N LYS A 3 6.23 -68.50 -7.68
CA LYS A 3 6.05 -67.43 -6.69
C LYS A 3 4.79 -66.63 -7.06
N LYS A 4 3.72 -66.78 -6.26
CA LYS A 4 2.59 -65.85 -6.25
C LYS A 4 3.10 -64.50 -5.73
N THR A 5 3.25 -63.52 -6.62
CA THR A 5 3.40 -62.12 -6.23
C THR A 5 2.07 -61.64 -5.66
N GLU A 6 1.98 -61.54 -4.33
CA GLU A 6 0.89 -60.85 -3.64
C GLU A 6 0.89 -59.38 -4.05
N LYS A 7 -0.07 -58.98 -4.89
CA LYS A 7 -0.37 -57.57 -5.13
C LYS A 7 -1.04 -57.03 -3.87
N ARG A 8 -0.33 -56.16 -3.13
CA ARG A 8 -0.90 -55.39 -2.01
C ARG A 8 -2.24 -54.78 -2.42
N PRO A 9 -3.29 -54.85 -1.57
CA PRO A 9 -4.57 -54.26 -1.90
C PRO A 9 -4.42 -52.73 -1.90
N GLN A 10 -4.35 -52.13 -3.10
CA GLN A 10 -4.50 -50.69 -3.23
C GLN A 10 -5.93 -50.36 -2.82
N THR A 11 -6.10 -49.78 -1.62
CA THR A 11 -7.38 -49.24 -1.16
C THR A 11 -7.85 -48.21 -2.18
N LYS A 12 -8.86 -48.57 -2.98
CA LYS A 12 -9.45 -47.69 -3.98
C LYS A 12 -10.21 -46.61 -3.22
N ILE A 13 -9.55 -45.48 -2.97
CA ILE A 13 -10.21 -44.29 -2.43
C ILE A 13 -11.44 -43.97 -3.30
N SER A 14 -12.61 -43.82 -2.67
CA SER A 14 -13.85 -43.53 -3.37
C SER A 14 -13.71 -42.19 -4.12
N ILE A 15 -14.35 -42.10 -5.28
CA ILE A 15 -14.35 -40.87 -6.09
C ILE A 15 -14.90 -39.69 -5.29
N LEU A 16 -15.87 -39.97 -4.42
CA LEU A 16 -16.44 -38.98 -3.50
C LEU A 16 -15.37 -38.41 -2.55
N LEU A 17 -14.52 -39.27 -1.95
CA LEU A 17 -13.44 -38.79 -1.09
C LEU A 17 -12.37 -38.01 -1.87
N GLN A 18 -12.08 -38.41 -3.11
CA GLN A 18 -11.18 -37.64 -3.99
C GLN A 18 -11.74 -36.26 -4.33
N LEU A 19 -13.04 -36.15 -4.61
CA LEU A 19 -13.71 -34.88 -4.86
C LEU A 19 -13.72 -34.00 -3.60
N PHE A 20 -13.99 -34.59 -2.44
CA PHE A 20 -13.96 -33.90 -1.16
C PHE A 20 -12.59 -33.32 -0.84
N MET A 21 -11.52 -34.13 -0.94
CA MET A 21 -10.14 -33.66 -0.74
C MET A 21 -9.76 -32.54 -1.72
N ALA A 22 -10.20 -32.67 -2.98
CA ALA A 22 -10.01 -31.66 -4.01
C ALA A 22 -10.69 -30.33 -3.67
N VAL A 23 -11.94 -30.35 -3.20
CA VAL A 23 -12.66 -29.15 -2.78
C VAL A 23 -11.98 -28.51 -1.58
N MET A 24 -11.61 -29.28 -0.54
CA MET A 24 -10.88 -28.76 0.62
C MET A 24 -9.57 -28.09 0.22
N PHE A 25 -8.82 -28.69 -0.70
CA PHE A 25 -7.59 -28.11 -1.23
C PHE A 25 -7.85 -26.78 -1.94
N LEU A 26 -8.87 -26.70 -2.80
CA LEU A 26 -9.24 -25.46 -3.49
C LEU A 26 -9.69 -24.37 -2.53
N THR A 27 -10.46 -24.72 -1.49
CA THR A 27 -10.87 -23.76 -0.45
C THR A 27 -9.65 -23.23 0.29
N GLY A 28 -8.72 -24.10 0.71
CA GLY A 28 -7.47 -23.68 1.35
C GLY A 28 -6.62 -22.78 0.45
N ALA A 29 -6.48 -23.14 -0.83
CA ALA A 29 -5.77 -22.34 -1.81
C ALA A 29 -6.44 -20.97 -2.04
N ALA A 30 -7.77 -20.91 -2.07
CA ALA A 30 -8.52 -19.66 -2.21
C ALA A 30 -8.31 -18.74 -1.00
N VAL A 31 -8.42 -19.26 0.22
CA VAL A 31 -8.17 -18.50 1.46
C VAL A 31 -6.74 -17.98 1.50
N PHE A 32 -5.76 -18.82 1.16
CA PHE A 32 -4.35 -18.43 1.11
C PHE A 32 -4.06 -17.36 0.06
N THR A 33 -4.67 -17.47 -1.12
CA THR A 33 -4.41 -16.56 -2.25
C THR A 33 -5.16 -15.23 -2.09
N TYR A 34 -6.24 -15.19 -1.32
CA TYR A 34 -7.10 -14.02 -1.18
C TYR A 34 -6.36 -12.74 -0.78
N PRO A 35 -5.52 -12.69 0.28
CA PRO A 35 -4.81 -11.47 0.67
C PRO A 35 -3.91 -10.92 -0.45
N PHE A 36 -3.26 -11.80 -1.22
CA PHE A 36 -2.39 -11.39 -2.33
C PHE A 36 -3.20 -10.80 -3.50
N LEU A 37 -4.35 -11.38 -3.82
CA LEU A 37 -5.25 -10.85 -4.85
C LEU A 37 -5.91 -9.55 -4.41
N ALA A 38 -6.35 -9.47 -3.15
CA ALA A 38 -6.93 -8.27 -2.57
C ALA A 38 -5.94 -7.11 -2.59
N ASP A 39 -4.70 -7.34 -2.17
CA ASP A 39 -3.63 -6.34 -2.24
C ASP A 39 -3.30 -5.94 -3.69
N ALA A 40 -3.18 -6.91 -4.62
CA ALA A 40 -2.92 -6.60 -6.02
C ALA A 40 -4.05 -5.79 -6.68
N LEU A 41 -5.31 -6.13 -6.40
CA LEU A 41 -6.47 -5.40 -6.89
C LEU A 41 -6.55 -3.99 -6.27
N SER A 42 -6.33 -3.89 -4.96
CA SER A 42 -6.28 -2.61 -4.25
C SER A 42 -5.25 -1.67 -4.86
N ASN A 43 -4.02 -2.13 -5.07
CA ASN A 43 -2.97 -1.32 -5.70
C ASN A 43 -3.35 -0.89 -7.12
N TYR A 44 -3.98 -1.75 -7.92
CA TYR A 44 -4.48 -1.37 -9.25
C TYR A 44 -5.57 -0.29 -9.18
N LEU A 45 -6.54 -0.43 -8.26
CA LEU A 45 -7.59 0.57 -8.06
C LEU A 45 -7.00 1.91 -7.59
N ASP A 46 -6.00 1.86 -6.72
CA ASP A 46 -5.30 3.05 -6.21
C ASP A 46 -4.55 3.77 -7.35
N GLN A 47 -3.86 3.04 -8.25
CA GLN A 47 -3.26 3.63 -9.45
C GLN A 47 -4.28 4.34 -10.33
N ARG A 48 -5.47 3.74 -10.54
CA ARG A 48 -6.54 4.38 -11.31
C ARG A 48 -7.05 5.66 -10.66
N ARG A 49 -7.12 5.73 -9.33
CA ARG A 49 -7.48 6.96 -8.62
C ARG A 49 -6.44 8.05 -8.83
N ILE A 50 -5.16 7.70 -8.70
CA ILE A 50 -4.04 8.63 -8.95
C ILE A 50 -4.08 9.14 -10.39
N GLU A 51 -4.21 8.27 -11.39
CA GLU A 51 -4.32 8.67 -12.80
C GLU A 51 -5.52 9.60 -13.07
N ASN A 52 -6.66 9.32 -12.45
CA ASN A 52 -7.86 10.15 -12.61
C ASN A 52 -7.67 11.52 -11.96
N TYR A 53 -7.04 11.57 -10.79
CA TYR A 53 -6.70 12.82 -10.11
C TYR A 53 -5.69 13.65 -10.94
N GLN A 54 -4.65 13.01 -11.48
CA GLN A 54 -3.69 13.64 -12.38
C GLN A 54 -4.38 14.24 -13.62
N LYS A 55 -5.33 13.52 -14.22
CA LYS A 55 -6.14 14.03 -15.36
C LYS A 55 -7.04 15.20 -14.97
N GLN A 56 -7.59 15.20 -13.76
CA GLN A 56 -8.40 16.31 -13.26
C GLN A 56 -7.54 17.56 -13.04
N LEU A 57 -6.36 17.41 -12.42
CA LEU A 57 -5.39 18.49 -12.26
C LEU A 57 -4.96 19.04 -13.61
N ALA A 58 -4.62 18.19 -14.58
CA ALA A 58 -4.21 18.62 -15.92
C ALA A 58 -5.30 19.40 -16.71
N ARG A 59 -6.57 19.27 -16.31
CA ARG A 59 -7.70 20.04 -16.87
C ARG A 59 -8.00 21.32 -16.09
N GLU A 60 -7.49 21.42 -14.87
CA GLU A 60 -7.63 22.60 -14.02
C GLU A 60 -6.68 23.69 -14.51
N LYS A 61 -7.08 24.96 -14.44
CA LYS A 61 -6.20 26.08 -14.80
C LYS A 61 -4.97 26.07 -13.89
N GLU A 62 -3.79 26.21 -14.47
CA GLU A 62 -2.50 26.28 -13.76
C GLU A 62 -2.55 27.34 -12.64
N GLU A 63 -3.15 28.51 -12.90
CA GLU A 63 -3.37 29.57 -11.90
C GLU A 63 -4.02 29.07 -10.60
N LYS A 64 -4.98 28.13 -10.69
CA LYS A 64 -5.67 27.61 -9.51
C LYS A 64 -4.78 26.64 -8.72
N GLN A 65 -3.89 25.92 -9.39
CA GLN A 65 -2.90 25.08 -8.73
C GLN A 65 -1.86 25.94 -8.01
N GLU A 66 -1.35 26.99 -8.66
CA GLU A 66 -0.44 27.97 -8.07
C GLU A 66 -1.06 28.68 -6.87
N GLN A 67 -2.34 29.08 -6.96
CA GLN A 67 -3.06 29.67 -5.84
C GLN A 67 -3.14 28.70 -4.65
N ARG A 68 -3.42 27.42 -4.87
CA ARG A 68 -3.43 26.42 -3.79
C ARG A 68 -2.06 26.29 -3.14
N LEU A 69 -1.00 26.20 -3.95
CA LEU A 69 0.37 26.10 -3.46
C LEU A 69 0.75 27.34 -2.64
N ALA A 70 0.48 28.55 -3.14
CA ALA A 70 0.76 29.80 -2.44
C ALA A 70 0.01 29.94 -1.11
N VAL A 71 -1.24 29.44 -1.03
CA VAL A 71 -2.00 29.38 0.23
C VAL A 71 -1.31 28.46 1.24
N GLN A 72 -0.87 27.28 0.81
CA GLN A 72 -0.20 26.32 1.69
C GLN A 72 1.20 26.78 2.08
N GLU A 73 1.91 27.48 1.19
CA GLU A 73 3.22 28.07 1.48
C GLU A 73 3.12 29.11 2.61
N LYS A 74 2.13 30.01 2.54
CA LYS A 74 1.87 30.98 3.61
C LYS A 74 1.56 30.30 4.95
N LYS A 75 0.80 29.20 4.93
CA LYS A 75 0.52 28.39 6.13
C LYS A 75 1.78 27.74 6.69
N ASN A 76 2.63 27.17 5.83
CA ASN A 76 3.91 26.59 6.23
C ASN A 76 4.84 27.64 6.85
N GLN A 77 4.94 28.83 6.24
CA GLN A 77 5.73 29.94 6.76
C GLN A 77 5.21 30.42 8.12
N ALA A 78 3.89 30.50 8.30
CA ALA A 78 3.29 30.84 9.59
C ALA A 78 3.61 29.79 10.66
N LEU A 79 3.50 28.49 10.33
CA LEU A 79 3.82 27.38 11.22
C LEU A 79 5.31 27.37 11.63
N ALA A 80 6.20 27.67 10.69
CA ALA A 80 7.65 27.79 10.95
C ALA A 80 7.96 28.94 11.91
N ARG A 81 7.29 30.10 11.77
CA ARG A 81 7.49 31.29 12.61
C ARG A 81 7.01 31.11 14.04
N THR A 82 5.98 30.29 14.25
CA THR A 82 5.51 29.96 15.60
C THR A 82 6.50 29.09 16.38
N ALA A 83 7.69 28.80 15.81
CA ALA A 83 8.77 28.01 16.40
C ALA A 83 8.21 26.74 17.04
N ALA A 84 7.28 26.09 16.34
CA ALA A 84 6.76 24.83 16.79
C ALA A 84 7.88 23.79 16.64
N ILE A 85 8.73 23.67 17.66
CA ILE A 85 8.78 22.40 18.37
C ILE A 85 7.29 22.10 18.56
N PRO A 86 6.71 21.08 17.92
CA PRO A 86 5.37 20.67 18.28
C PRO A 86 5.44 20.54 19.78
N GLY A 87 4.85 21.50 20.51
CA GLY A 87 4.98 21.48 21.96
C GLY A 87 4.55 20.08 22.36
N MET A 88 5.21 19.47 23.35
CA MET A 88 5.04 18.06 23.77
C MET A 88 3.57 17.57 23.95
N GLY A 89 2.53 18.36 23.65
CA GLY A 89 1.13 17.94 23.45
C GLY A 89 0.36 18.49 22.23
N GLN A 90 0.97 19.09 21.19
CA GLN A 90 0.24 19.63 20.01
C GLN A 90 0.16 18.67 18.81
N VAL A 91 1.23 17.95 18.50
CA VAL A 91 1.16 16.82 17.56
C VAL A 91 0.81 15.61 18.40
N LYS A 92 -0.47 15.24 18.43
CA LYS A 92 -0.94 14.00 19.03
C LYS A 92 -0.68 12.84 18.07
N ASP A 93 -0.58 11.63 18.60
CA ASP A 93 -0.36 10.43 17.79
C ASP A 93 -1.47 10.31 16.71
N PRO A 94 -1.12 10.26 15.41
CA PRO A 94 -2.10 10.15 14.33
C PRO A 94 -3.06 8.96 14.49
N PHE A 95 -2.56 7.87 15.10
CA PHE A 95 -3.35 6.65 15.29
C PHE A 95 -4.31 6.74 16.49
N GLU A 96 -4.15 7.74 17.36
CA GLU A 96 -5.11 8.04 18.44
C GLU A 96 -6.21 9.02 18.00
N GLN A 97 -5.91 9.94 17.07
CA GLN A 97 -6.86 10.94 16.57
C GLN A 97 -7.85 10.40 15.53
N ALA A 98 -7.57 9.24 14.95
CA ALA A 98 -8.40 8.68 13.90
C ALA A 98 -9.81 8.40 14.48
N VAL A 99 -10.79 9.22 14.03
CA VAL A 99 -12.17 9.23 14.55
C VAL A 99 -12.89 7.99 14.03
N ARG A 100 -13.20 7.05 14.94
CA ARG A 100 -13.86 5.76 14.64
C ARG A 100 -15.31 5.84 14.18
N ASP A 101 -15.87 7.03 14.09
CA ASP A 101 -17.31 7.21 13.97
C ASP A 101 -17.68 7.99 12.71
N VAL A 102 -17.53 7.35 11.54
CA VAL A 102 -18.07 7.88 10.28
C VAL A 102 -18.69 6.76 9.43
N ARG A 103 -19.99 6.92 9.15
CA ARG A 103 -20.71 6.22 8.07
C ARG A 103 -20.00 6.47 6.75
N ASN A 104 -19.72 5.41 5.99
CA ASN A 104 -19.11 5.44 4.65
C ASN A 104 -19.38 6.75 3.87
N PRO A 105 -18.43 7.69 3.81
CA PRO A 105 -18.66 9.09 3.42
C PRO A 105 -18.84 9.30 1.91
N GLY A 106 -18.93 8.22 1.13
CA GLY A 106 -19.04 8.27 -0.33
C GLY A 106 -17.70 8.47 -1.02
N LYS A 107 -17.72 8.46 -2.35
CA LYS A 107 -16.53 8.59 -3.20
C LYS A 107 -15.99 10.02 -3.20
N GLU A 108 -16.91 10.97 -3.14
CA GLU A 108 -16.70 12.42 -3.20
C GLU A 108 -15.80 12.90 -2.05
N TYR A 109 -15.99 12.35 -0.85
CA TYR A 109 -15.15 12.68 0.31
C TYR A 109 -13.67 12.36 0.04
N TYR A 110 -13.37 11.17 -0.49
CA TYR A 110 -11.98 10.81 -0.82
C TYR A 110 -11.41 11.66 -1.96
N GLU A 111 -12.22 12.02 -2.95
CA GLU A 111 -11.77 12.87 -4.06
C GLU A 111 -11.47 14.30 -3.59
N GLN A 112 -12.21 14.82 -2.61
CA GLN A 112 -11.97 16.15 -2.04
C GLN A 112 -10.68 16.23 -1.21
N HIS A 113 -10.35 15.17 -0.47
CA HIS A 113 -9.16 15.13 0.40
C HIS A 113 -7.90 14.68 -0.33
N MET A 114 -8.02 14.14 -1.55
CA MET A 114 -6.86 13.68 -2.31
C MET A 114 -6.06 14.89 -2.82
N ILE A 115 -4.78 14.95 -2.44
CA ILE A 115 -3.86 16.02 -2.83
C ILE A 115 -2.76 15.55 -3.79
N GLY A 116 -2.64 14.23 -3.95
CA GLY A 116 -1.77 13.62 -4.95
C GLY A 116 -1.36 12.21 -4.56
N ALA A 117 -0.08 11.90 -4.60
CA ALA A 117 0.43 10.55 -4.40
C ALA A 117 1.82 10.50 -3.74
N ILE A 118 2.11 9.38 -3.08
CA ILE A 118 3.44 9.02 -2.60
C ILE A 118 3.95 7.77 -3.33
N TYR A 119 5.24 7.78 -3.68
CA TYR A 119 5.94 6.68 -4.33
C TYR A 119 7.20 6.30 -3.56
N ILE A 120 7.37 5.01 -3.25
CA ILE A 120 8.56 4.48 -2.58
C ILE A 120 9.04 3.25 -3.37
N PRO A 121 9.87 3.44 -4.42
CA PRO A 121 10.21 2.35 -5.34
C PRO A 121 10.91 1.15 -4.69
N LYS A 122 11.77 1.39 -3.69
CA LYS A 122 12.50 0.33 -2.94
C LYS A 122 11.56 -0.76 -2.41
N ILE A 123 10.37 -0.37 -1.99
CA ILE A 123 9.37 -1.26 -1.37
C ILE A 123 8.11 -1.40 -2.22
N ASN A 124 8.15 -0.95 -3.48
CA ASN A 124 7.02 -0.97 -4.41
C ASN A 124 5.74 -0.37 -3.80
N VAL A 125 5.85 0.80 -3.19
CA VAL A 125 4.70 1.54 -2.69
C VAL A 125 4.33 2.63 -3.69
N SER A 126 3.05 2.70 -4.02
CA SER A 126 2.46 3.82 -4.73
C SER A 126 1.02 4.02 -4.26
N LEU A 127 0.80 5.06 -3.47
CA LEU A 127 -0.45 5.28 -2.73
C LEU A 127 -1.00 6.68 -2.99
N PRO A 128 -2.34 6.85 -2.96
CA PRO A 128 -2.94 8.17 -2.84
C PRO A 128 -2.42 8.87 -1.59
N LEU A 129 -2.23 10.18 -1.68
CA LEU A 129 -1.90 11.06 -0.58
C LEU A 129 -3.09 11.96 -0.28
N PHE A 130 -3.55 11.93 0.96
CA PHE A 130 -4.64 12.76 1.46
C PHE A 130 -4.13 13.87 2.39
N ASP A 131 -4.82 15.00 2.42
CA ASP A 131 -4.42 16.21 3.17
C ASP A 131 -4.56 16.13 4.69
N GLU A 132 -5.25 15.12 5.21
CA GLU A 132 -5.45 14.96 6.65
C GLU A 132 -5.48 13.49 7.08
N THR A 133 -5.21 13.26 8.36
CA THR A 133 -5.23 11.94 8.97
C THR A 133 -6.54 11.70 9.72
N ASN A 134 -7.27 10.67 9.32
CA ASN A 134 -8.42 10.09 10.01
C ASN A 134 -8.57 8.62 9.58
N ASP A 135 -9.44 7.85 10.26
CA ASP A 135 -9.59 6.40 10.01
C ASP A 135 -9.95 6.09 8.55
N LEU A 136 -10.87 6.88 7.97
CA LEU A 136 -11.36 6.67 6.61
C LEU A 136 -10.25 6.85 5.57
N LEU A 137 -9.44 7.91 5.70
CA LEU A 137 -8.38 8.22 4.75
C LEU A 137 -7.17 7.28 4.93
N LEU A 138 -6.82 6.94 6.17
CA LEU A 138 -5.75 5.99 6.49
C LEU A 138 -6.02 4.59 5.93
N ASP A 139 -7.28 4.15 5.91
CA ASP A 139 -7.70 2.89 5.28
C ASP A 139 -7.50 2.90 3.75
N ARG A 140 -7.46 4.09 3.13
CA ARG A 140 -7.37 4.22 1.68
C ARG A 140 -5.96 4.49 1.16
N GLY A 141 -5.08 5.12 1.95
CA GLY A 141 -3.76 5.51 1.47
C GLY A 141 -2.91 6.19 2.54
N ALA A 142 -1.99 7.04 2.09
CA ALA A 142 -1.14 7.84 2.96
C ALA A 142 -1.83 9.16 3.29
N THR A 143 -1.64 9.67 4.50
CA THR A 143 -2.30 10.88 5.00
C THR A 143 -1.28 11.87 5.57
N VAL A 144 -1.53 13.16 5.41
CA VAL A 144 -0.74 14.20 6.08
C VAL A 144 -1.20 14.33 7.53
N LEU A 145 -0.25 14.39 8.46
CA LEU A 145 -0.53 14.60 9.88
C LEU A 145 -0.82 16.08 10.13
N GLN A 146 -2.01 16.36 10.66
CA GLN A 146 -2.43 17.70 11.04
C GLN A 146 -1.46 18.30 12.07
N GLY A 147 -1.19 19.60 11.94
CA GLY A 147 -0.22 20.31 12.78
C GLY A 147 1.23 20.22 12.29
N THR A 148 1.51 19.49 11.21
CA THR A 148 2.81 19.47 10.53
C THR A 148 2.79 20.31 9.26
N SER A 149 3.95 20.57 8.64
CA SER A 149 3.97 21.32 7.38
C SER A 149 3.19 20.58 6.29
N PHE A 150 2.50 21.31 5.43
CA PHE A 150 1.88 20.75 4.24
C PHE A 150 2.96 20.32 3.23
N PRO A 151 2.84 19.15 2.55
CA PRO A 151 3.93 18.49 1.82
C PRO A 151 4.21 19.08 0.44
N ILE A 152 4.41 20.40 0.37
CA ILE A 152 4.80 21.14 -0.84
C ILE A 152 6.31 21.49 -0.84
N GLY A 153 7.02 21.11 0.22
CA GLY A 153 8.43 21.43 0.44
C GLY A 153 8.68 22.91 0.79
N GLY A 154 9.95 23.30 0.71
CA GLY A 154 10.43 24.64 1.06
C GLY A 154 11.29 24.62 2.33
N GLU A 155 12.15 25.62 2.48
CA GLU A 155 12.99 25.74 3.68
C GLU A 155 12.14 25.95 4.94
N ASN A 156 12.61 25.40 6.07
CA ASN A 156 11.91 25.42 7.35
C ASN A 156 10.55 24.72 7.27
N THR A 157 10.50 23.57 6.59
CA THR A 157 9.32 22.71 6.54
C THR A 157 9.66 21.30 7.02
N HIS A 158 8.72 20.70 7.73
CA HIS A 158 8.76 19.30 8.11
C HIS A 158 7.34 18.73 8.04
N SER A 159 7.04 18.02 6.95
CA SER A 159 5.78 17.31 6.79
C SER A 159 5.86 15.92 7.38
N VAL A 160 4.76 15.43 7.95
CA VAL A 160 4.67 14.05 8.41
C VAL A 160 3.55 13.35 7.65
N ILE A 161 3.90 12.22 7.04
CA ILE A 161 2.98 11.40 6.24
C ILE A 161 2.82 10.06 6.95
N THR A 162 1.57 9.70 7.27
CA THR A 162 1.21 8.49 7.99
C THR A 162 0.55 7.48 7.06
N ALA A 163 0.78 6.19 7.28
CA ALA A 163 -0.08 5.13 6.77
C ALA A 163 -0.03 3.89 7.69
N HIS A 164 -1.05 3.04 7.62
CA HIS A 164 -1.05 1.78 8.38
C HIS A 164 0.07 0.82 7.96
N SER A 165 0.36 -0.12 8.86
CA SER A 165 1.21 -1.28 8.65
C SER A 165 0.46 -2.53 9.07
N GLY A 166 0.62 -3.63 8.32
CA GLY A 166 0.03 -4.94 8.63
C GLY A 166 -1.46 -5.10 8.39
N VAL A 167 -2.04 -4.32 7.47
CA VAL A 167 -3.43 -4.53 7.02
C VAL A 167 -3.48 -5.71 6.04
N ALA A 168 -4.44 -6.62 6.21
CA ALA A 168 -4.53 -7.85 5.43
C ALA A 168 -4.77 -7.62 3.93
N GLU A 169 -5.50 -6.57 3.60
CA GLU A 169 -5.98 -6.27 2.24
C GLU A 169 -5.07 -5.30 1.47
N LYS A 170 -4.14 -4.64 2.15
CA LYS A 170 -3.23 -3.64 1.58
C LYS A 170 -1.92 -3.56 2.33
N LYS A 171 -0.80 -3.55 1.60
CA LYS A 171 0.52 -3.39 2.23
C LYS A 171 0.76 -2.00 2.84
N LEU A 172 0.29 -0.90 2.23
CA LEU A 172 0.53 0.46 2.74
C LEU A 172 2.01 0.68 3.15
N PHE A 173 2.30 1.08 4.39
CA PHE A 173 3.67 1.23 4.92
C PHE A 173 4.21 -0.01 5.65
N THR A 174 3.62 -1.20 5.45
CA THR A 174 4.07 -2.45 6.07
C THR A 174 5.56 -2.72 5.86
N ASP A 175 6.07 -2.45 4.66
CA ASP A 175 7.45 -2.71 4.28
C ASP A 175 8.39 -1.51 4.57
N LEU A 176 7.93 -0.45 5.26
CA LEU A 176 8.72 0.76 5.54
C LEU A 176 10.01 0.47 6.34
N GLU A 177 10.02 -0.60 7.14
CA GLU A 177 11.22 -1.07 7.84
C GLU A 177 12.35 -1.53 6.90
N LYS A 178 12.09 -1.74 5.61
CA LYS A 178 13.13 -2.08 4.62
C LYS A 178 13.84 -0.87 4.05
N MET A 179 13.40 0.35 4.40
CA MET A 179 14.08 1.57 3.98
C MET A 179 15.39 1.74 4.76
N GLU A 180 16.40 2.22 4.05
CA GLU A 180 17.74 2.51 4.55
C GLU A 180 18.14 3.95 4.19
N GLN A 181 19.21 4.46 4.82
CA GLN A 181 19.77 5.75 4.42
C GLN A 181 20.12 5.74 2.92
N LYS A 182 19.93 6.88 2.25
CA LYS A 182 20.08 7.07 0.80
C LYS A 182 19.01 6.43 -0.09
N ASP A 183 18.11 5.60 0.46
CA ASP A 183 16.90 5.24 -0.29
C ASP A 183 16.05 6.50 -0.54
N ARG A 184 15.27 6.49 -1.62
CA ARG A 184 14.48 7.65 -2.05
C ARG A 184 12.99 7.36 -2.09
N PHE A 185 12.22 8.37 -1.75
CA PHE A 185 10.78 8.41 -1.96
C PHE A 185 10.38 9.73 -2.62
N TYR A 186 9.19 9.75 -3.22
CA TYR A 186 8.72 10.85 -4.05
C TYR A 186 7.29 11.20 -3.67
N LEU A 187 7.00 12.48 -3.69
CA LEU A 187 5.65 13.02 -3.55
C LEU A 187 5.25 13.70 -4.84
N GLU A 188 4.02 13.48 -5.25
CA GLU A 188 3.32 14.29 -6.23
C GLU A 188 2.24 15.04 -5.48
N VAL A 189 2.29 16.37 -5.42
CA VAL A 189 1.32 17.19 -4.68
C VAL A 189 0.90 18.35 -5.54
N TYR A 190 -0.41 18.45 -5.83
CA TYR A 190 -0.97 19.46 -6.73
C TYR A 190 -0.20 19.60 -8.06
N GLY A 191 0.26 18.49 -8.62
CA GLY A 191 1.01 18.44 -9.88
C GLY A 191 2.52 18.67 -9.76
N GLN A 192 3.03 19.02 -8.57
CA GLN A 192 4.46 19.17 -8.34
C GLN A 192 5.11 17.87 -7.88
N MET A 193 6.25 17.55 -8.50
CA MET A 193 7.08 16.38 -8.16
C MET A 193 8.19 16.77 -7.18
N LEU A 194 8.21 16.12 -6.02
CA LEU A 194 9.16 16.36 -4.93
C LEU A 194 9.90 15.06 -4.64
N ALA A 195 11.23 15.11 -4.52
CA ALA A 195 12.07 13.95 -4.21
C ALA A 195 12.74 14.12 -2.85
N TYR A 196 12.75 13.05 -2.05
CA TYR A 196 13.40 13.02 -0.74
C TYR A 196 14.31 11.81 -0.64
N GLU A 197 15.47 12.01 -0.03
CA GLU A 197 16.45 10.98 0.26
C GLU A 197 16.50 10.73 1.77
N VAL A 198 16.40 9.47 2.19
CA VAL A 198 16.36 9.07 3.60
C VAL A 198 17.69 9.43 4.26
N VAL A 199 17.60 10.22 5.33
CA VAL A 199 18.74 10.65 6.14
C VAL A 199 18.70 10.05 7.54
N GLU A 200 17.51 9.68 8.03
CA GLU A 200 17.31 9.20 9.40
C GLU A 200 16.20 8.15 9.45
N LYS A 201 16.40 7.14 10.30
CA LYS A 201 15.42 6.10 10.59
C LYS A 201 15.50 5.75 12.07
N ILE A 202 14.39 5.93 12.78
CA ILE A 202 14.33 5.74 14.23
C ILE A 202 13.03 5.07 14.64
N VAL A 203 13.07 4.39 15.79
CA VAL A 203 11.89 3.83 16.46
C VAL A 203 11.67 4.58 17.76
N VAL A 204 10.46 5.11 17.97
CA VAL A 204 10.11 5.94 19.12
C VAL A 204 8.80 5.50 19.75
N LEU A 205 8.56 5.90 21.00
CA LEU A 205 7.25 5.75 21.63
C LEU A 205 6.23 6.68 20.95
N PRO A 206 4.93 6.34 20.92
CA PRO A 206 3.90 7.18 20.32
C PRO A 206 3.83 8.60 20.92
N THR A 207 4.20 8.75 22.20
CA THR A 207 4.25 10.03 22.91
C THR A 207 5.47 10.88 22.57
N LYS A 208 6.47 10.34 21.87
CA LYS A 208 7.72 11.04 21.57
C LYS A 208 7.63 11.75 20.22
N THR A 209 7.13 12.97 20.23
CA THR A 209 6.85 13.75 19.01
C THR A 209 7.87 14.83 18.69
N ASP A 210 8.81 15.10 19.61
CA ASP A 210 9.87 16.12 19.43
C ASP A 210 10.71 15.93 18.16
N THR A 211 10.84 14.68 17.69
CA THR A 211 11.62 14.33 16.48
C THR A 211 10.96 14.84 15.19
N LEU A 212 9.68 15.20 15.25
CA LEU A 212 8.87 15.70 14.15
C LEU A 212 8.92 17.24 14.02
N ALA A 213 9.74 17.91 14.83
CA ALA A 213 9.88 19.35 14.79
C ALA A 213 10.48 19.87 13.49
N ILE A 214 10.07 21.07 13.09
CA ILE A 214 10.67 21.80 11.97
C ILE A 214 12.14 22.10 12.30
N ARG A 215 13.04 21.78 11.37
CA ARG A 215 14.48 22.05 11.51
C ARG A 215 14.86 23.22 10.62
N GLU A 216 15.60 24.19 11.19
CA GLU A 216 16.00 25.41 10.48
C GLU A 216 16.79 25.07 9.20
N LYS A 217 16.46 25.75 8.09
CA LYS A 217 17.09 25.57 6.77
C LYS A 217 16.99 24.14 6.21
N GLN A 218 15.99 23.38 6.65
CA GLN A 218 15.73 22.05 6.12
C GLN A 218 14.32 21.96 5.50
N ASP A 219 14.22 21.15 4.46
CA ASP A 219 12.98 20.70 3.83
C ASP A 219 12.93 19.18 4.06
N LEU A 220 12.07 18.77 4.99
CA LEU A 220 12.00 17.39 5.50
C LEU A 220 10.61 16.80 5.32
N VAL A 221 10.58 15.49 5.08
CA VAL A 221 9.37 14.68 5.18
C VAL A 221 9.67 13.45 6.02
N THR A 222 8.87 13.20 7.04
CA THR A 222 8.92 11.93 7.80
C THR A 222 7.75 11.04 7.44
N LEU A 223 8.06 9.82 7.03
CA LEU A 223 7.09 8.74 6.86
C LEU A 223 6.94 8.02 8.20
N ILE A 224 5.72 7.89 8.71
CA ILE A 224 5.43 7.26 10.01
C ILE A 224 4.48 6.07 9.86
N THR A 225 4.79 4.98 10.55
CA THR A 225 3.88 3.84 10.71
C THR A 225 4.06 3.16 12.07
N CYS A 226 3.16 2.24 12.43
CA CYS A 226 3.25 1.45 13.65
C CYS A 226 4.29 0.33 13.54
N THR A 227 4.98 0.05 14.66
CA THR A 227 6.00 -1.00 14.77
C THR A 227 6.06 -1.53 16.21
N PRO A 228 6.58 -2.74 16.51
CA PRO A 228 6.88 -3.82 15.58
C PRO A 228 5.61 -4.40 14.96
N TYR A 229 5.77 -5.06 13.81
CA TYR A 229 4.69 -5.69 13.07
C TYR A 229 3.82 -6.55 14.00
N THR A 230 2.49 -6.44 13.86
CA THR A 230 1.42 -7.02 14.71
C THR A 230 1.29 -6.53 16.15
N VAL A 231 2.27 -5.81 16.70
CA VAL A 231 2.25 -5.35 18.11
C VAL A 231 1.95 -3.86 18.22
N ASN A 232 2.46 -3.04 17.31
CA ASN A 232 2.11 -1.61 17.14
C ASN A 232 2.34 -0.71 18.38
N THR A 233 3.25 -1.09 19.29
CA THR A 233 3.55 -0.35 20.53
C THR A 233 4.43 0.88 20.33
N HIS A 234 5.11 0.98 19.19
CA HIS A 234 6.04 2.05 18.84
C HIS A 234 5.69 2.62 17.46
N ARG A 235 6.39 3.70 17.09
CA ARG A 235 6.31 4.33 15.78
C ARG A 235 7.67 4.21 15.08
N LEU A 236 7.67 3.71 13.85
CA LEU A 236 8.81 3.75 12.95
C LEU A 236 8.74 5.06 12.17
N LEU A 237 9.79 5.88 12.27
CA LEU A 237 9.94 7.13 11.55
C LEU A 237 11.07 6.97 10.53
N VAL A 238 10.79 7.28 9.27
CA VAL A 238 11.77 7.36 8.18
C VAL A 238 11.76 8.78 7.63
N THR A 239 12.79 9.55 7.97
CA THR A 239 12.89 10.96 7.61
C THR A 239 13.77 11.12 6.38
N GLY A 240 13.21 11.75 5.35
CA GLY A 240 13.91 12.16 4.15
C GLY A 240 14.17 13.66 4.10
N LYS A 241 15.28 14.04 3.48
CA LYS A 241 15.62 15.42 3.16
C LYS A 241 15.43 15.66 1.66
N ARG A 242 14.93 16.84 1.30
CA ARG A 242 14.71 17.25 -0.08
C ARG A 242 15.97 17.10 -0.93
N VAL A 243 15.81 16.51 -2.11
CA VAL A 243 16.83 16.40 -3.17
C VAL A 243 16.23 16.78 -4.52
N PRO A 244 17.04 17.11 -5.53
CA PRO A 244 16.54 17.38 -6.89
C PRO A 244 15.79 16.18 -7.47
N PHE A 245 14.67 16.45 -8.14
CA PHE A 245 13.96 15.44 -8.93
C PHE A 245 14.72 15.22 -10.25
N THR A 246 15.00 13.97 -10.59
CA THR A 246 15.82 13.58 -11.76
C THR A 246 15.02 12.69 -12.72
N GLU A 247 15.50 12.51 -13.95
CA GLU A 247 14.88 11.56 -14.89
C GLU A 247 14.88 10.12 -14.35
N GLU A 248 15.92 9.74 -13.61
CA GLU A 248 16.01 8.43 -12.94
C GLU A 248 14.86 8.24 -11.94
N ALA A 249 14.49 9.30 -11.21
CA ALA A 249 13.36 9.27 -10.28
C ALA A 249 12.03 8.98 -11.02
N SER A 250 11.80 9.66 -12.14
CA SER A 250 10.63 9.42 -13.00
C SER A 250 10.57 7.97 -13.50
N SER A 251 11.69 7.44 -13.98
CA SER A 251 11.78 6.05 -14.45
C SER A 251 11.49 5.03 -13.33
N LYS A 252 12.03 5.25 -12.13
CA LYS A 252 11.78 4.40 -10.95
C LYS A 252 10.30 4.40 -10.54
N MET A 253 9.65 5.56 -10.58
CA MET A 253 8.20 5.64 -10.30
C MET A 253 7.38 4.86 -11.32
N GLU A 254 7.69 4.98 -12.62
CA GLU A 254 6.98 4.25 -13.67
C GLU A 254 7.22 2.73 -13.60
N GLN A 255 8.41 2.31 -13.16
CA GLN A 255 8.68 0.90 -12.85
C GLN A 255 7.79 0.39 -11.70
N THR A 256 7.60 1.18 -10.64
CA THR A 256 6.69 0.82 -9.54
C THR A 256 5.24 0.68 -10.04
N LYS A 257 4.75 1.60 -10.87
CA LYS A 257 3.40 1.49 -11.47
C LYS A 257 3.23 0.21 -12.28
N ARG A 258 4.20 -0.09 -13.17
CA ARG A 258 4.20 -1.31 -13.99
C ARG A 258 4.28 -2.59 -13.16
N TYR A 259 5.07 -2.59 -12.09
CA TYR A 259 5.18 -3.73 -11.17
C TYR A 259 3.81 -4.15 -10.63
N HIS A 260 2.98 -3.21 -10.16
CA HIS A 260 1.65 -3.53 -9.63
C HIS A 260 0.72 -4.12 -10.70
N LEU A 261 0.75 -3.60 -11.92
CA LEU A 261 -0.04 -4.13 -13.03
C LEU A 261 0.36 -5.56 -13.38
N TYR A 262 1.65 -5.81 -13.59
CA TYR A 262 2.15 -7.14 -13.94
C TYR A 262 1.94 -8.14 -12.80
N ARG A 263 2.07 -7.71 -11.53
CA ARG A 263 1.78 -8.55 -10.37
C ARG A 263 0.32 -9.00 -10.36
N LEU A 264 -0.63 -8.11 -10.62
CA LEU A 264 -2.05 -8.46 -10.70
C LEU A 264 -2.30 -9.46 -11.83
N LEU A 265 -1.77 -9.20 -13.03
CA LEU A 265 -1.93 -10.10 -14.18
C LEU A 265 -1.32 -11.48 -13.91
N ALA A 266 -0.14 -11.54 -13.31
CA ALA A 266 0.51 -12.80 -12.96
C ALA A 266 -0.31 -13.63 -11.96
N LEU A 267 -0.90 -12.99 -10.95
CA LEU A 267 -1.77 -13.66 -9.99
C LEU A 267 -3.06 -14.19 -10.65
N LEU A 268 -3.70 -13.39 -11.51
CA LEU A 268 -4.90 -13.81 -12.24
C LEU A 268 -4.61 -14.99 -13.19
N LEU A 269 -3.48 -14.95 -13.89
CA LEU A 269 -3.02 -16.06 -14.73
C LEU A 269 -2.71 -17.32 -13.91
N GLY A 270 -2.10 -17.16 -12.74
CA GLY A 270 -1.83 -18.28 -11.82
C GLY A 270 -3.13 -18.95 -11.34
N VAL A 271 -4.13 -18.17 -10.94
CA VAL A 271 -5.45 -18.69 -10.56
C VAL A 271 -6.12 -19.40 -11.73
N LEU A 272 -6.08 -18.81 -12.93
CA LEU A 272 -6.64 -19.42 -14.14
C LEU A 272 -5.96 -20.76 -14.49
N LEU A 273 -4.63 -20.83 -14.36
CA LEU A 273 -3.87 -22.06 -14.57
C LEU A 273 -4.30 -23.16 -13.60
N ILE A 274 -4.45 -22.85 -12.30
CA ILE A 274 -4.90 -23.80 -11.28
C ILE A 274 -6.31 -24.32 -11.62
N LEU A 275 -7.23 -23.44 -11.98
CA LEU A 275 -8.61 -23.80 -12.33
C LEU A 275 -8.68 -24.66 -13.60
N THR A 276 -7.87 -24.36 -14.63
CA THR A 276 -7.84 -25.14 -15.87
C THR A 276 -7.23 -26.52 -15.67
N LEU A 277 -6.12 -26.64 -14.92
CA LEU A 277 -5.53 -27.93 -14.55
C LEU A 277 -6.49 -28.77 -13.71
N PHE A 278 -7.21 -28.14 -12.77
CA PHE A 278 -8.22 -28.80 -11.96
C PHE A 278 -9.40 -29.30 -12.80
N GLY A 279 -9.93 -28.46 -13.69
CA GLY A 279 -10.99 -28.82 -14.62
C GLY A 279 -10.59 -29.97 -15.54
N TYR A 280 -9.37 -29.93 -16.09
CA TYR A 280 -8.81 -31.01 -16.91
C TYR A 280 -8.66 -32.32 -16.14
N TRP A 281 -8.18 -32.26 -14.89
CA TRP A 281 -8.08 -33.42 -14.01
C TRP A 281 -9.45 -34.06 -13.75
N GLY A 282 -10.46 -33.23 -13.44
CA GLY A 282 -11.85 -33.65 -13.26
C GLY A 282 -12.43 -34.30 -14.51
N TYR A 283 -12.26 -33.67 -15.68
CA TYR A 283 -12.68 -34.21 -16.97
C TYR A 283 -12.05 -35.58 -17.26
N ARG A 284 -10.72 -35.71 -17.06
CA ARG A 284 -10.00 -36.96 -17.30
C ARG A 284 -10.49 -38.08 -16.36
N LYS A 285 -10.79 -37.75 -15.11
CA LYS A 285 -11.37 -38.71 -14.14
C LYS A 285 -12.77 -39.16 -14.55
N PHE A 286 -13.62 -38.24 -14.99
CA PHE A 286 -14.99 -38.56 -15.44
C PHE A 286 -14.96 -39.44 -16.70
N LYS A 287 -14.14 -39.10 -17.70
CA LYS A 287 -13.97 -39.88 -18.93
C LYS A 287 -13.52 -41.32 -18.64
N ARG A 288 -12.55 -41.50 -17.75
CA ARG A 288 -12.08 -42.83 -17.31
C ARG A 288 -13.17 -43.68 -16.65
N GLN A 289 -14.08 -43.06 -15.90
CA GLN A 289 -15.22 -43.78 -15.31
C GLN A 289 -16.25 -44.20 -16.35
N LYS A 290 -16.58 -43.31 -17.30
CA LYS A 290 -17.51 -43.63 -18.38
C LYS A 290 -16.98 -44.80 -19.23
N GLN A 291 -15.67 -44.82 -19.51
CA GLN A 291 -15.02 -45.95 -20.19
C GLN A 291 -15.06 -47.25 -19.37
N ARG A 292 -14.83 -47.20 -18.05
CA ARG A 292 -14.96 -48.38 -17.17
C ARG A 292 -16.39 -48.93 -17.11
N LYS A 293 -17.40 -48.06 -17.07
CA LYS A 293 -18.81 -48.48 -17.12
C LYS A 293 -19.19 -49.08 -18.48
N LYS A 294 -18.58 -48.62 -19.58
CA LYS A 294 -18.80 -49.16 -20.93
C LYS A 294 -18.12 -50.52 -21.16
N ASN A 295 -16.94 -50.77 -20.57
CA ASN A 295 -16.25 -52.06 -20.68
C ASN A 295 -16.78 -53.16 -19.74
N ASN A 296 -17.62 -52.80 -18.76
CA ASN A 296 -18.26 -53.74 -17.83
C ASN A 296 -19.72 -54.06 -18.20
N ARG A 297 -20.21 -53.55 -19.34
CA ARG A 297 -21.46 -53.95 -19.98
C ARG A 297 -21.11 -54.71 -21.25
#